data_AF-A0A962JYQ0-F1
#
_entry.id   AF-A0A962JYQ0-F1
#
_cell.length_a   1.000
_cell.length_b   1.000
_cell.length_c   1.000
_cell.angle_alpha   90.00
_cell.angle_beta   90.00
_cell.angle_gamma   90.00
#
_symmetry.space_group_name_H-M   'P 1'
#
loop_
_entity.id
_entity.type
_entity.pdbx_description
1 polymer ?
#
loop_
_entity_poly.entity_id
_entity_poly.type
_entity_poly.pdbx_seq_one_letter_code
_entity_poly.pdbx_strand_id
1 'polypeptide(L)'
;ELQWDLDYLVNLSNDITRAAEKGTAPFLIYQENNIIVRAVRDYLRDDIGEILIDTQDAYNQASEWVERVMPQFAAKVKYYDSDVPLFNRYQIEGQIESAFQREVRLPSGGSIVIDPTEALVSIDINSSRATKGADIEETALNTNLEAADEICRQLRLRDMGGLVVIDFIDMNSPKNQRA
;
A
#
# COMPACT_ATOMS: atom_id res chain seq x y z
N GLU A 1 -0.91 17.76 -11.93
CA GLU A 1 -0.53 17.14 -10.65
C GLU A 1 0.34 18.07 -9.81
N LEU A 2 1.59 18.36 -10.19
CA LEU A 2 2.50 19.20 -9.39
C LEU A 2 1.97 20.60 -9.01
N GLN A 3 1.31 21.30 -9.94
CA GLN A 3 0.75 22.63 -9.64
C GLN A 3 -0.36 22.56 -8.58
N TRP A 4 -1.21 21.53 -8.66
CA TRP A 4 -2.30 21.35 -7.71
C TRP A 4 -1.77 21.03 -6.31
N ASP A 5 -0.75 20.18 -6.23
CA ASP A 5 -0.10 19.85 -4.95
C ASP A 5 0.56 21.10 -4.33
N LEU A 6 1.23 21.92 -5.15
CA LEU A 6 1.77 23.21 -4.72
C LEU A 6 0.68 24.14 -4.19
N ASP A 7 -0.42 24.30 -4.92
CA ASP A 7 -1.52 25.19 -4.52
C ASP A 7 -2.15 24.74 -3.19
N TYR A 8 -2.29 23.43 -2.98
CA TYR A 8 -2.71 22.85 -1.70
C TYR A 8 -1.74 23.21 -0.56
N LEU A 9 -0.44 23.00 -0.76
CA LEU A 9 0.58 23.30 0.24
C LEU A 9 0.65 24.79 0.59
N VAL A 10 0.46 25.68 -0.39
CA VAL A 10 0.40 27.13 -0.18
C VAL A 10 -0.81 27.51 0.67
N ASN A 11 -1.99 26.95 0.37
CA ASN A 11 -3.19 27.20 1.15
C ASN A 11 -3.07 26.70 2.59
N LEU A 12 -2.53 25.49 2.78
CA LEU A 12 -2.26 24.94 4.10
C LEU A 12 -1.30 25.83 4.91
N SER A 13 -0.23 26.31 4.29
CA SER A 13 0.73 27.23 4.92
C SER A 13 0.08 28.55 5.36
N ASN A 14 -0.81 29.11 4.53
CA ASN A 14 -1.56 30.31 4.88
C ASN A 14 -2.49 30.09 6.08
N ASP A 15 -3.19 28.95 6.13
CA ASP A 15 -4.10 28.62 7.23
C ASP A 15 -3.35 28.39 8.54
N ILE A 16 -2.20 27.69 8.48
CA ILE A 16 -1.29 27.52 9.62
C ILE A 16 -0.83 28.88 10.16
N THR A 17 -0.42 29.78 9.28
CA THR A 17 0.06 31.13 9.65
C THR A 17 -1.05 31.93 10.34
N ARG A 18 -2.27 31.93 9.78
CA ARG A 18 -3.42 32.63 10.37
C ARG A 18 -3.83 32.06 11.72
N ALA A 19 -3.76 30.73 11.89
CA ALA A 19 -4.08 30.09 13.16
C ALA A 19 -3.03 30.42 14.23
N ALA A 20 -1.75 30.44 13.86
CA ALA A 20 -0.65 30.84 14.74
C ALA A 20 -0.79 32.28 15.26
N GLU A 21 -1.22 33.21 14.41
CA GLU A 21 -1.42 34.62 14.81
C GLU A 21 -2.60 34.83 15.78
N LYS A 22 -3.61 33.95 15.76
CA LYS A 22 -4.84 34.10 16.55
C LYS A 22 -4.79 33.44 17.93
N GLY A 23 -4.01 32.36 18.09
CA GLY A 23 -4.01 31.57 19.33
C GLY A 23 -2.94 32.01 20.33
N THR A 24 -3.19 31.77 21.62
CA THR A 24 -2.22 31.99 22.69
C THR A 24 -1.51 30.67 23.01
N ALA A 25 -0.18 30.67 22.97
CA ALA A 25 0.62 29.45 23.14
C ALA A 25 0.53 28.85 24.56
N PRO A 26 0.70 27.51 24.73
CA PRO A 26 0.84 26.49 23.68
C PRO A 26 -0.52 25.89 23.24
N PHE A 27 -0.70 25.70 21.93
CA PHE A 27 -1.86 25.01 21.35
C PHE A 27 -1.49 24.29 20.04
N LEU A 28 -2.29 23.29 19.67
CA LEU A 28 -2.14 22.54 18.41
C LEU A 28 -2.64 23.40 17.24
N ILE A 29 -1.78 23.71 16.28
CA ILE A 29 -2.12 24.52 15.10
C ILE A 29 -2.59 23.64 13.95
N TYR A 30 -1.92 22.51 13.72
CA TYR A 30 -2.22 21.58 12.65
C TYR A 30 -1.86 20.16 13.08
N GLN A 31 -2.70 19.19 12.72
CA GLN A 31 -2.49 17.78 13.01
C GLN A 31 -2.45 16.97 11.72
N GLU A 32 -1.27 16.44 11.39
CA GLU A 32 -1.00 15.69 10.16
C GLU A 32 -1.37 14.18 10.25
N ASN A 33 -2.31 13.83 11.13
CA ASN A 33 -2.61 12.42 11.46
C ASN A 33 -3.91 11.89 10.83
N ASN A 34 -4.55 12.64 9.94
CA ASN A 34 -5.73 12.10 9.28
C ASN A 34 -5.31 11.14 8.15
N ILE A 35 -5.24 9.86 8.49
CA ILE A 35 -4.91 8.77 7.55
C ILE A 35 -5.86 8.74 6.35
N ILE A 36 -7.12 9.14 6.54
CA ILE A 36 -8.12 9.20 5.47
C ILE A 36 -7.72 10.27 4.47
N VAL A 37 -7.44 11.48 4.96
CA VAL A 37 -6.97 12.59 4.11
C VAL A 37 -5.67 12.23 3.39
N ARG A 38 -4.72 11.62 4.10
CA ARG A 38 -3.46 11.15 3.52
C ARG A 38 -3.70 10.11 2.43
N ALA A 39 -4.54 9.11 2.70
CA ALA A 39 -4.85 8.06 1.75
C ALA A 39 -5.53 8.61 0.49
N VAL A 40 -6.51 9.51 0.64
CA VAL A 40 -7.16 10.13 -0.52
C VAL A 40 -6.19 11.02 -1.29
N ARG A 41 -5.38 11.85 -0.63
CA ARG A 41 -4.37 12.69 -1.29
C ARG A 41 -3.35 11.85 -2.07
N ASP A 42 -2.83 10.80 -1.45
CA ASP A 42 -1.70 10.07 -1.97
C ASP A 42 -2.12 9.03 -3.03
N TYR A 43 -3.33 8.46 -2.92
CA TYR A 43 -3.80 7.37 -3.81
C TYR A 43 -4.95 7.73 -4.75
N LEU A 44 -5.68 8.84 -4.55
CA LEU A 44 -6.75 9.20 -5.48
C LEU A 44 -6.16 9.59 -6.84
N ARG A 45 -6.56 8.85 -7.87
CA ARG A 45 -6.16 9.03 -9.27
C ARG A 45 -7.39 8.98 -10.17
N ASP A 46 -7.24 9.43 -11.41
CA ASP A 46 -8.36 9.53 -12.36
C ASP A 46 -8.99 8.17 -12.68
N ASP A 47 -8.19 7.11 -12.65
CA ASP A 47 -8.58 5.70 -12.91
C ASP A 47 -9.34 5.04 -11.75
N ILE A 48 -9.36 5.64 -10.56
CA ILE A 48 -10.18 5.16 -9.45
C ILE A 48 -11.66 5.43 -9.74
N GLY A 49 -12.49 4.38 -9.78
CA GLY A 49 -13.92 4.51 -9.98
C GLY A 49 -14.66 5.12 -8.79
N GLU A 50 -14.45 4.54 -7.59
CA GLU A 50 -15.18 4.88 -6.37
C GLU A 50 -14.27 4.73 -5.14
N ILE A 51 -14.50 5.57 -4.12
CA ILE A 51 -13.92 5.44 -2.78
C ILE A 51 -15.06 5.05 -1.84
N LEU A 52 -15.01 3.85 -1.29
CA LEU A 52 -16.02 3.31 -0.38
C LEU A 52 -15.57 3.46 1.07
N ILE A 53 -16.41 4.04 1.90
CA ILE A 53 -16.12 4.29 3.32
C ILE A 53 -17.29 3.81 4.16
N ASP A 54 -17.04 2.89 5.09
CA ASP A 54 -18.04 2.18 5.88
C ASP A 54 -18.28 2.77 7.28
N THR A 55 -17.64 3.90 7.60
CA THR A 55 -17.86 4.63 8.85
C THR A 55 -18.25 6.08 8.57
N GLN A 56 -19.28 6.56 9.28
CA GLN A 56 -19.86 7.88 9.02
C GLN A 56 -18.85 9.01 9.25
N ASP A 57 -18.06 8.92 10.33
CA ASP A 57 -17.07 9.94 10.67
C ASP A 57 -15.97 10.04 9.60
N ALA A 58 -15.51 8.90 9.08
CA ALA A 58 -14.50 8.88 8.02
C ALA A 58 -15.07 9.37 6.69
N TYR A 59 -16.32 9.02 6.37
CA TYR A 59 -16.99 9.49 5.16
C TYR A 59 -17.14 11.00 5.16
N ASN A 60 -17.61 11.58 6.27
CA ASN A 60 -17.76 13.03 6.41
C ASN A 60 -16.41 13.74 6.22
N GLN A 61 -15.35 13.23 6.86
CA GLN A 61 -14.00 13.80 6.75
C GLN A 61 -13.45 13.72 5.32
N ALA A 62 -13.62 12.57 4.65
CA ALA A 62 -13.18 12.39 3.27
C ALA A 62 -13.98 13.27 2.31
N SER A 63 -15.31 13.32 2.43
CA SER A 63 -16.18 14.12 1.57
C SER A 63 -15.87 15.60 1.70
N GLU A 64 -15.78 16.12 2.94
CA GLU A 64 -15.44 17.53 3.17
C GLU A 64 -14.08 17.90 2.60
N TRP A 65 -13.09 17.01 2.76
CA TRP A 65 -11.76 17.25 2.23
C TRP A 65 -11.73 17.18 0.69
N VAL A 66 -12.34 16.17 0.08
CA VAL A 66 -12.40 16.05 -1.38
C VAL A 66 -13.18 17.19 -2.00
N GLU A 67 -14.32 17.60 -1.44
CA GLU A 67 -15.09 18.75 -1.94
C GLU A 67 -14.26 20.05 -1.91
N ARG A 68 -13.42 20.21 -0.88
CA ARG A 68 -12.59 21.41 -0.72
C ARG A 68 -11.38 21.41 -1.67
N VAL A 69 -10.70 20.27 -1.84
CA VAL A 69 -9.38 20.22 -2.50
C VAL A 69 -9.46 19.59 -3.90
N MET A 70 -10.34 18.61 -4.11
CA MET A 70 -10.56 17.93 -5.41
C MET A 70 -12.04 17.76 -5.75
N PRO A 71 -12.80 18.86 -5.91
CA PRO A 71 -14.25 18.79 -6.11
C PRO A 71 -14.67 17.94 -7.32
N GLN A 72 -13.80 17.81 -8.33
CA GLN A 72 -14.02 16.93 -9.49
C GLN A 72 -14.18 15.45 -9.13
N PHE A 73 -13.65 15.01 -7.98
CA PHE A 73 -13.76 13.64 -7.50
C PHE A 73 -14.79 13.45 -6.39
N ALA A 74 -15.52 14.50 -5.97
CA ALA A 74 -16.47 14.41 -4.86
C ALA A 74 -17.53 13.31 -5.08
N ALA A 75 -18.00 13.16 -6.33
CA ALA A 75 -18.96 12.11 -6.69
C ALA A 75 -18.43 10.67 -6.56
N LYS A 76 -17.10 10.48 -6.49
CA LYS A 76 -16.47 9.17 -6.30
C LYS A 76 -16.52 8.72 -4.84
N VAL A 77 -16.66 9.64 -3.88
CA VAL A 77 -16.70 9.31 -2.44
C VAL A 77 -18.10 8.85 -2.06
N LYS A 78 -18.22 7.60 -1.63
CA LYS A 78 -19.50 6.95 -1.31
C LYS A 78 -19.48 6.31 0.06
N TYR A 79 -20.57 6.53 0.81
CA TYR A 79 -20.80 5.82 2.05
C TYR A 79 -21.24 4.38 1.77
N TYR A 80 -20.62 3.43 2.45
CA TYR A 80 -20.93 2.02 2.35
C TYR A 80 -21.88 1.63 3.49
N ASP A 81 -23.15 1.41 3.14
CA ASP A 81 -24.22 1.06 4.09
C ASP A 81 -24.77 -0.32 3.76
N SER A 82 -24.00 -1.36 4.06
CA SER A 82 -24.41 -2.75 3.85
C SER A 82 -24.00 -3.62 5.02
N ASP A 83 -24.86 -4.57 5.36
CA ASP A 83 -24.63 -5.51 6.47
C ASP A 83 -23.41 -6.41 6.30
N VAL A 84 -22.97 -6.61 5.05
CA VAL A 84 -21.75 -7.39 4.76
C VAL A 84 -20.54 -6.48 4.93
N PRO A 85 -19.53 -6.83 5.75
CA PRO A 85 -18.33 -6.01 5.90
C PRO A 85 -17.67 -5.69 4.55
N LEU A 86 -17.21 -4.45 4.39
CA LEU A 86 -16.72 -3.92 3.12
C LEU A 86 -15.65 -4.81 2.49
N PHE A 87 -14.61 -5.17 3.25
CA PHE A 87 -13.49 -5.97 2.76
C PHE A 87 -13.87 -7.42 2.41
N ASN A 88 -14.85 -7.99 3.13
CA ASN A 88 -15.42 -9.30 2.81
C ASN A 88 -16.17 -9.27 1.48
N ARG A 89 -16.96 -8.22 1.23
CA ARG A 89 -17.69 -8.07 -0.03
C ARG A 89 -16.77 -8.04 -1.24
N TYR A 90 -15.61 -7.40 -1.10
CA TYR A 90 -14.59 -7.30 -2.15
C TYR A 90 -13.54 -8.43 -2.12
N GLN A 91 -13.69 -9.40 -1.22
CA GLN A 91 -12.82 -10.57 -1.08
C GLN A 91 -11.34 -10.23 -0.87
N ILE A 92 -11.05 -9.10 -0.21
CA ILE A 92 -9.69 -8.67 0.09
C ILE A 92 -9.22 -9.04 1.50
N GLU A 93 -10.12 -9.51 2.37
CA GLU A 93 -9.80 -9.90 3.76
C GLU A 93 -8.66 -10.91 3.84
N GLY A 94 -8.72 -12.00 3.07
CA GLY A 94 -7.65 -13.00 3.06
C GLY A 94 -6.31 -12.47 2.55
N GLN A 95 -6.32 -11.44 1.68
CA GLN A 95 -5.09 -10.79 1.24
C GLN A 95 -4.50 -9.90 2.33
N ILE A 96 -5.35 -9.24 3.14
CA ILE A 96 -4.92 -8.47 4.31
C ILE A 96 -4.34 -9.42 5.36
N GLU A 97 -5.00 -10.55 5.62
CA GLU A 97 -4.48 -11.58 6.53
C GLU A 97 -3.10 -12.09 6.10
N SER A 98 -2.85 -12.24 4.78
CA SER A 98 -1.54 -12.65 4.26
C SER A 98 -0.41 -11.69 4.64
N ALA A 99 -0.70 -10.40 4.85
CA ALA A 99 0.29 -9.41 5.30
C ALA A 99 0.76 -9.65 6.75
N PHE A 100 0.02 -10.42 7.54
CA PHE A 100 0.43 -10.80 8.89
C PHE A 100 1.11 -12.17 8.94
N GLN A 101 1.09 -12.93 7.85
CA GLN A 101 1.70 -14.25 7.80
C GLN A 101 3.21 -14.14 7.61
N ARG A 102 3.97 -15.04 8.24
CA ARG A 102 5.42 -15.13 8.02
C ARG A 102 5.75 -15.69 6.63
N GLU A 103 4.96 -16.64 6.16
CA GLU A 103 5.11 -17.31 4.86
C GLU A 103 3.93 -16.95 3.96
N VAL A 104 4.21 -16.58 2.71
CA VAL A 104 3.20 -16.22 1.71
C VAL A 104 3.37 -17.12 0.49
N ARG A 105 2.29 -17.76 0.06
CA ARG A 105 2.31 -18.67 -1.09
C ARG A 105 2.27 -17.91 -2.41
N LEU A 106 3.07 -18.39 -3.36
CA LEU A 106 3.12 -17.92 -4.73
C LEU A 106 2.13 -18.69 -5.64
N PRO A 107 1.68 -18.10 -6.75
CA PRO A 107 0.74 -18.73 -7.69
C PRO A 107 1.14 -20.13 -8.16
N SER A 108 2.43 -20.35 -8.45
CA SER A 108 2.97 -21.64 -8.90
C SER A 108 3.31 -22.61 -7.74
N GLY A 109 2.86 -22.29 -6.52
CA GLY A 109 2.97 -23.12 -5.34
C GLY A 109 4.28 -22.97 -4.55
N GLY A 110 5.20 -22.12 -5.01
CA GLY A 110 6.33 -21.68 -4.18
C GLY A 110 5.86 -20.82 -3.01
N SER A 111 6.81 -20.28 -2.25
CA SER A 111 6.51 -19.39 -1.14
C SER A 111 7.66 -18.44 -0.85
N ILE A 112 7.32 -17.24 -0.38
CA ILE A 112 8.29 -16.34 0.24
C ILE A 112 8.16 -16.38 1.75
N VAL A 113 9.27 -16.31 2.46
CA VAL A 113 9.34 -16.28 3.92
C VAL A 113 9.97 -14.96 4.34
N ILE A 114 9.27 -14.19 5.17
CA ILE A 114 9.67 -12.83 5.55
C ILE A 114 10.05 -12.82 7.04
N ASP A 115 11.32 -12.54 7.33
CA ASP A 115 11.88 -12.50 8.67
C ASP A 115 12.45 -11.10 9.01
N PRO A 116 11.73 -10.29 9.79
CA PRO A 116 12.26 -9.02 10.29
C PRO A 116 13.29 -9.27 11.39
N THR A 117 14.42 -8.56 11.32
CA THR A 117 15.46 -8.53 12.37
C THR A 117 15.61 -7.10 12.91
N GLU A 118 16.55 -6.88 13.83
CA GLU A 118 16.79 -5.55 14.44
C GLU A 118 17.19 -4.48 13.41
N ALA A 119 17.97 -4.85 12.38
CA ALA A 119 18.56 -3.90 11.45
C ALA A 119 18.09 -4.06 10.00
N LEU A 120 17.54 -5.22 9.64
CA LEU A 120 17.13 -5.54 8.27
C LEU A 120 15.97 -6.52 8.24
N VAL A 121 15.28 -6.58 7.10
CA VAL A 121 14.30 -7.63 6.80
C VAL A 121 14.94 -8.61 5.81
N SER A 122 14.98 -9.89 6.16
CA SER A 122 15.42 -10.95 5.25
C SER A 122 14.23 -11.65 4.62
N ILE A 123 14.28 -11.90 3.32
CA ILE A 123 13.26 -12.63 2.57
C ILE A 123 13.91 -13.83 1.88
N ASP A 124 13.38 -15.02 2.15
CA ASP A 124 13.81 -16.29 1.53
C ASP A 124 12.74 -16.80 0.56
N ILE A 125 13.16 -17.40 -0.55
CA ILE A 125 12.27 -17.86 -1.62
C ILE A 125 12.39 -19.38 -1.79
N ASN A 126 11.28 -20.07 -1.56
CA ASN A 126 11.18 -21.51 -1.70
C ASN A 126 10.36 -21.87 -2.94
N SER A 127 10.90 -22.71 -3.82
CA SER A 127 10.11 -23.29 -4.92
C SER A 127 9.19 -24.40 -4.39
N SER A 128 8.05 -24.60 -5.05
CA SER A 128 7.25 -25.81 -4.82
C SER A 128 8.09 -27.04 -5.14
N ARG A 129 7.85 -28.16 -4.43
CA ARG A 129 8.42 -29.47 -4.82
C ARG A 129 7.86 -29.88 -6.18
N ALA A 130 8.41 -29.35 -7.27
CA ALA A 130 8.12 -29.78 -8.62
C ALA A 130 8.97 -31.02 -8.94
N THR A 131 8.34 -32.18 -8.77
CA THR A 131 8.84 -33.47 -9.20
C THR A 131 8.90 -33.57 -10.72
N LYS A 132 10.07 -33.99 -11.25
CA LYS A 132 10.34 -34.55 -12.60
C LYS A 132 10.72 -33.56 -13.72
N GLY A 133 12.02 -33.32 -13.85
CA GLY A 133 12.76 -33.52 -15.12
C GLY A 133 12.65 -32.48 -16.24
N ALA A 134 11.77 -31.48 -16.15
CA ALA A 134 11.74 -30.37 -17.10
C ALA A 134 12.22 -29.07 -16.44
N ASP A 135 13.31 -28.54 -16.98
CA ASP A 135 14.01 -27.28 -16.73
C ASP A 135 13.93 -26.66 -15.31
N ILE A 136 14.87 -27.07 -14.45
CA ILE A 136 15.07 -26.50 -13.10
C ILE A 136 15.35 -24.99 -13.20
N GLU A 137 16.06 -24.55 -14.25
CA GLU A 137 16.44 -23.14 -14.42
C GLU A 137 15.22 -22.29 -14.79
N GLU A 138 14.33 -22.80 -15.65
CA GLU A 138 13.06 -22.15 -15.96
C GLU A 138 12.14 -22.07 -14.73
N THR A 139 12.08 -23.14 -13.93
CA THR A 139 11.28 -23.15 -12.69
C THR A 139 11.80 -22.13 -11.67
N ALA A 140 13.13 -22.04 -11.51
CA ALA A 140 13.76 -21.04 -10.65
C ALA A 140 13.47 -19.62 -11.12
N LEU A 141 13.61 -19.34 -12.42
CA LEU A 141 13.30 -18.04 -13.00
C LEU A 141 11.84 -17.65 -12.75
N ASN A 142 10.89 -18.52 -13.08
CA ASN A 142 9.46 -18.24 -12.90
C ASN A 142 9.12 -17.99 -11.43
N THR A 143 9.68 -18.78 -10.51
CA THR A 143 9.46 -18.60 -9.06
C THR A 143 10.03 -17.27 -8.57
N ASN A 144 11.23 -16.89 -9.03
CA ASN A 144 11.85 -15.60 -8.67
C ASN A 144 11.05 -14.41 -9.20
N LEU A 145 10.48 -14.49 -10.41
CA LEU A 145 9.61 -13.44 -10.97
C LEU A 145 8.32 -13.30 -10.16
N GLU A 146 7.63 -14.40 -9.84
CA GLU A 146 6.45 -14.37 -8.98
C GLU A 146 6.77 -13.81 -7.59
N ALA A 147 7.92 -14.19 -7.03
CA ALA A 147 8.38 -13.69 -5.75
C ALA A 147 8.70 -12.19 -5.79
N ALA A 148 9.30 -11.67 -6.86
CA ALA A 148 9.61 -10.25 -6.98
C ALA A 148 8.33 -9.39 -6.93
N ASP A 149 7.30 -9.79 -7.67
CA ASP A 149 5.99 -9.13 -7.66
C ASP A 149 5.34 -9.17 -6.27
N GLU A 150 5.36 -10.34 -5.62
CA GLU A 150 4.75 -10.54 -4.31
C GLU A 150 5.51 -9.80 -3.20
N ILE A 151 6.85 -9.77 -3.23
CA ILE A 151 7.68 -9.00 -2.30
C ILE A 151 7.33 -7.52 -2.41
N CYS A 152 7.21 -6.97 -3.62
CA CYS A 152 6.82 -5.57 -3.81
C CYS A 152 5.43 -5.28 -3.24
N ARG A 153 4.49 -6.22 -3.38
CA ARG A 153 3.16 -6.12 -2.78
C ARG A 153 3.23 -6.15 -1.24
N GLN A 154 3.96 -7.10 -0.67
CA GLN A 154 4.10 -7.27 0.78
C GLN A 154 4.83 -6.10 1.45
N LEU A 155 5.86 -5.53 0.83
CA LEU A 155 6.54 -4.33 1.34
C LEU A 155 5.57 -3.17 1.53
N ARG A 156 4.66 -2.96 0.57
CA ARG A 156 3.61 -1.92 0.66
C ARG A 156 2.54 -2.27 1.70
N LEU A 157 2.07 -3.51 1.72
CA LEU A 157 1.00 -3.92 2.65
C LEU A 157 1.43 -3.91 4.11
N ARG A 158 2.71 -4.19 4.37
CA ARG A 158 3.27 -4.24 5.72
C ARG A 158 3.95 -2.93 6.14
N ASP A 159 3.95 -1.92 5.27
CA ASP A 159 4.65 -0.65 5.47
C ASP A 159 6.12 -0.86 5.91
N MET A 160 6.82 -1.79 5.25
CA MET A 160 8.19 -2.17 5.61
C MET A 160 9.20 -1.18 5.02
N GLY A 161 10.01 -0.59 5.90
CA GLY A 161 11.13 0.30 5.54
C GLY A 161 12.48 -0.21 6.05
N GLY A 162 13.57 0.40 5.58
CA GLY A 162 14.94 0.05 5.97
C GLY A 162 15.63 -0.88 4.98
N LEU A 163 16.66 -1.59 5.44
CA LEU A 163 17.42 -2.52 4.61
C LEU A 163 16.61 -3.80 4.40
N VAL A 164 16.39 -4.17 3.14
CA VAL A 164 15.73 -5.43 2.75
C VAL A 164 16.75 -6.28 2.00
N VAL A 165 16.93 -7.53 2.43
CA VAL A 165 17.81 -8.51 1.81
C VAL A 165 16.93 -9.64 1.27
N ILE A 166 17.03 -9.92 -0.02
CA ILE A 166 16.24 -10.95 -0.71
C ILE A 166 17.18 -12.05 -1.18
N ASP A 167 16.94 -13.28 -0.72
CA ASP A 167 17.65 -14.48 -1.14
C ASP A 167 16.86 -15.16 -2.27
N PHE A 168 17.19 -14.80 -3.51
CA PHE A 168 16.59 -15.41 -4.70
C PHE A 168 17.16 -16.79 -4.96
N ILE A 169 16.37 -17.67 -5.56
CA ILE A 169 16.83 -18.98 -6.00
C ILE A 169 17.96 -18.79 -7.01
N ASP A 170 19.08 -19.49 -6.80
CA ASP A 170 20.25 -19.42 -7.67
C ASP A 170 19.90 -19.68 -9.15
N MET A 171 20.34 -18.76 -10.02
CA MET A 171 20.22 -18.88 -11.47
C MET A 171 21.60 -18.74 -12.12
N ASN A 172 21.98 -19.69 -12.97
CA ASN A 172 23.30 -19.69 -13.63
C ASN A 172 23.38 -18.65 -14.76
N SER A 173 22.30 -18.46 -15.50
CA SER A 173 22.23 -17.49 -16.59
C SER A 173 22.20 -16.03 -16.07
N PRO A 174 23.19 -15.19 -16.44
CA PRO A 174 23.16 -13.76 -16.10
C PRO A 174 22.00 -13.00 -16.75
N LYS A 175 21.42 -13.54 -17.83
CA LYS A 175 20.22 -12.99 -18.44
C LYS A 175 19.02 -13.13 -17.49
N ASN A 176 18.91 -14.28 -16.82
CA ASN A 176 17.82 -14.57 -15.90
C ASN A 176 17.94 -13.73 -14.62
N GLN A 177 19.16 -13.49 -14.14
CA GLN A 177 19.42 -12.60 -12.99
C GLN A 177 19.06 -11.12 -13.25
N ARG A 178 18.94 -10.71 -14.51
CA ARG A 178 18.61 -9.32 -14.92
C ARG A 178 17.17 -9.15 -15.40
N ALA A 179 16.45 -10.26 -15.60
CA ALA A 179 15.07 -10.25 -16.06
C ALA A 179 14.15 -9.74 -14.94
#